data_AF-A0A5E8HJ40-F1
#
_entry.id   AF-A0A5E8HJ40-F1
#
_cell.length_a   1.000
_cell.length_b   1.000
_cell.length_c   1.000
_cell.angle_alpha   90.00
_cell.angle_beta   90.00
_cell.angle_gamma   90.00
#
_symmetry.space_group_name_H-M   'P 1'
#
loop_
_entity.id
_entity.type
_entity.pdbx_description
1 polymer ?
#
loop_
_entity_poly.entity_id
_entity_poly.type
_entity_poly.pdbx_seq_one_letter_code
_entity_poly.pdbx_strand_id
1 'polypeptide(L)'
;MGKKWRILPMKKGNRMENDLPISLVVPSEDFELKEILIRADIDREVFSTFDSETVEAIQEEVGLSAGLLPQLSDAEIHKITRTETCNIERLEDIPEVKSPSFGSYFADVYLNGTYKFEGGYVTYSKKNTKERDKVLNLEGLSREFLLHPETIVKIRRHLKLIRKSDRIEQSLRHLGFAFGVLLGRFDSQMGCLVDLADDKRKERNLEKDKSAPKPLQEGAYFTNLGDLRTTISSPVKIVDEAIIEKLKEVLVYKLRKEKADEVWNEMEITFLQDCGEVATDPKKNWSWFFRESFFALHLSKYENRPIYFPLSSSKKNFVFYFNIHTWNPGTFSFILSDFLNPDLKSMKARLASLQDAKIKASSSESKQIDKDILNLQKYILELEDFVNTLEVINTTGIDSNQLEAKVSYYMDLDDGVMVNSSALHPLLEPQWKKPKEIWDAILKPSGKKDYDWSHLAMRYFPKRVLAKCKVDPSLAVAHSDYGEHKGRDLFKEFHSEASKKWEERNSKEPKVKEESALPGMESLSDTATKKPGAKKKKK
;
A
#
# COMPACT_ATOMS: atom_id res chain seq x y z
N MET A 1 -38.81 43.72 31.35
CA MET A 1 -37.40 43.69 30.88
C MET A 1 -36.93 42.24 31.04
N GLY A 2 -36.97 41.36 30.02
CA GLY A 2 -36.17 41.35 28.79
C GLY A 2 -34.81 40.70 29.10
N LYS A 3 -34.38 39.54 28.59
CA LYS A 3 -34.71 38.77 27.39
C LYS A 3 -34.45 37.27 27.60
N LYS A 4 -35.29 36.45 26.96
CA LYS A 4 -35.10 35.01 26.66
C LYS A 4 -33.78 34.78 25.91
N TRP A 5 -32.98 33.82 26.37
CA TRP A 5 -31.90 33.22 25.59
C TRP A 5 -32.52 32.32 24.52
N ARG A 6 -32.43 32.76 23.26
CA ARG A 6 -32.81 31.97 22.09
C ARG A 6 -31.73 30.93 21.83
N ILE A 7 -32.18 29.69 21.72
CA ILE A 7 -31.46 28.58 21.08
C ILE A 7 -31.16 29.01 19.64
N LEU A 8 -29.88 29.18 19.32
CA LEU A 8 -29.40 29.28 17.94
C LEU A 8 -28.97 27.88 17.47
N PRO A 9 -29.31 27.48 16.24
CA PRO A 9 -29.03 26.16 15.72
C PRO A 9 -27.53 26.03 15.42
N MET A 10 -26.88 25.00 15.98
CA MET A 10 -25.54 24.63 15.53
C MET A 10 -25.63 24.24 14.05
N LYS A 11 -24.94 25.02 13.23
CA LYS A 11 -24.75 24.83 11.80
C LYS A 11 -24.30 23.39 11.53
N LYS A 12 -24.88 22.80 10.46
CA LYS A 12 -24.31 21.67 9.73
C LYS A 12 -22.89 22.05 9.30
N GLY A 13 -21.91 21.71 10.13
CA GLY A 13 -20.50 21.71 9.75
C GLY A 13 -20.26 20.50 8.87
N ASN A 14 -19.67 20.75 7.70
CA ASN A 14 -19.22 19.75 6.74
C ASN A 14 -18.65 18.52 7.45
N ARG A 15 -19.25 17.36 7.20
CA ARG A 15 -18.53 16.09 7.26
C ARG A 15 -17.37 16.25 6.29
N MET A 16 -16.20 16.63 6.80
CA MET A 16 -14.98 16.16 6.17
C MET A 16 -15.06 14.65 6.30
N GLU A 17 -15.32 13.99 5.18
CA GLU A 17 -14.99 12.60 4.95
C GLU A 17 -13.49 12.47 5.21
N ASN A 18 -13.13 12.34 6.48
CA ASN A 18 -11.94 11.62 6.87
C ASN A 18 -12.26 10.14 6.59
N ASP A 19 -12.28 9.80 5.30
CA ASP A 19 -11.93 8.46 4.87
C ASP A 19 -10.50 8.24 5.33
N LEU A 20 -10.35 7.80 6.58
CA LEU A 20 -9.16 7.08 6.98
C LEU A 20 -9.18 5.82 6.11
N PRO A 21 -8.25 5.65 5.15
CA PRO A 21 -8.10 4.36 4.52
C PRO A 21 -7.80 3.40 5.67
N ILE A 22 -8.58 2.33 5.75
CA ILE A 22 -8.26 1.19 6.61
C ILE A 22 -6.76 0.97 6.44
N SER A 23 -5.99 1.14 7.51
CA SER A 23 -4.58 0.77 7.51
C SER A 23 -4.55 -0.71 7.20
N LEU A 24 -4.35 -1.05 5.91
CA LEU A 24 -4.26 -2.42 5.39
C LEU A 24 -2.95 -3.12 5.81
N VAL A 25 -2.16 -2.46 6.66
CA VAL A 25 -1.24 -3.12 7.57
C VAL A 25 -2.04 -3.53 8.80
N VAL A 26 -2.85 -4.59 8.65
CA VAL A 26 -3.34 -5.33 9.81
C VAL A 26 -2.12 -6.09 10.35
N PRO A 27 -1.72 -5.90 11.61
CA PRO A 27 -0.59 -6.64 12.15
C PRO A 27 -0.89 -8.14 12.11
N SER A 28 0.16 -8.97 12.07
CA SER A 28 -0.06 -10.41 12.21
C SER A 28 -0.79 -10.67 13.54
N GLU A 29 -1.62 -11.71 13.58
CA GLU A 29 -2.31 -12.11 14.82
C GLU A 29 -1.32 -12.24 15.99
N ASP A 30 -0.13 -12.79 15.72
CA ASP A 30 0.94 -12.91 16.71
C ASP A 30 1.48 -11.55 17.19
N PHE A 31 1.50 -10.54 16.32
CA PHE A 31 1.88 -9.18 16.69
C PHE A 31 0.79 -8.52 17.53
N GLU A 32 -0.47 -8.59 17.10
CA GLU A 32 -1.62 -8.06 17.87
C GLU A 32 -1.66 -8.70 19.26
N LEU A 33 -1.49 -10.02 19.33
CA LEU A 33 -1.45 -10.75 20.58
C LEU A 33 -0.30 -10.25 21.47
N LYS A 34 0.92 -10.15 20.95
CA LYS A 34 2.07 -9.63 21.70
C LYS A 34 1.85 -8.21 22.20
N GLU A 35 1.31 -7.34 21.36
CA GLU A 35 1.02 -5.96 21.73
C GLU A 35 0.00 -5.88 22.87
N ILE A 36 -1.09 -6.65 22.78
CA ILE A 36 -2.12 -6.72 23.82
C ILE A 36 -1.54 -7.27 25.14
N LEU A 37 -0.70 -8.32 25.06
CA LEU A 37 -0.07 -8.90 26.25
C LEU A 37 0.92 -7.93 26.91
N ILE A 38 1.73 -7.22 26.14
CA ILE A 38 2.63 -6.18 26.66
C ILE A 38 1.85 -5.07 27.35
N ARG A 39 0.73 -4.61 26.75
CA ARG A 39 -0.14 -3.62 27.38
C ARG A 39 -0.75 -4.14 28.67
N ALA A 40 -1.20 -5.39 28.70
CA ALA A 40 -1.75 -6.01 29.90
C ALA A 40 -0.70 -6.15 31.01
N ASP A 41 0.56 -6.43 30.68
CA ASP A 41 1.65 -6.46 31.65
C ASP A 41 1.96 -5.06 32.22
N ILE A 42 1.95 -4.04 31.37
CA ILE A 42 2.05 -2.63 31.80
C ILE A 42 0.88 -2.31 32.74
N ASP A 43 -0.36 -2.67 32.37
CA ASP A 43 -1.54 -2.43 33.20
C ASP A 43 -1.44 -3.13 34.55
N ARG A 44 -0.93 -4.38 34.61
CA ARG A 44 -0.67 -5.07 35.89
C ARG A 44 0.35 -4.34 36.75
N GLU A 45 1.45 -3.88 36.16
CA GLU A 45 2.48 -3.14 36.88
C GLU A 45 1.93 -1.81 37.41
N VAL A 46 1.17 -1.08 36.59
CA VAL A 46 0.51 0.16 36.97
C VAL A 46 -0.53 -0.07 38.07
N PHE A 47 -1.42 -1.06 37.93
CA PHE A 47 -2.45 -1.37 38.92
C PHE A 47 -1.87 -1.86 40.25
N SER A 48 -0.68 -2.48 40.26
CA SER A 48 0.00 -2.86 41.50
C SER A 48 0.35 -1.67 42.41
N THR A 49 0.35 -0.45 41.86
CA THR A 49 0.64 0.79 42.60
C THR A 49 -0.60 1.47 43.19
N PHE A 50 -1.80 1.01 42.85
CA PHE A 50 -3.08 1.56 43.30
C PHE A 50 -3.77 0.65 44.33
N ASP A 51 -4.62 1.23 45.17
CA ASP A 51 -5.50 0.46 46.05
C ASP A 51 -6.67 -0.17 45.27
N SER A 52 -7.34 -1.16 45.87
CA SER A 52 -8.39 -1.93 45.22
C SER A 52 -9.61 -1.10 44.80
N GLU A 53 -9.99 -0.06 45.56
CA GLU A 53 -11.12 0.82 45.19
C GLU A 53 -10.75 1.66 43.96
N THR A 54 -9.52 2.17 43.91
CA THR A 54 -9.01 2.92 42.75
C THR A 54 -8.93 2.04 41.50
N VAL A 55 -8.48 0.79 41.63
CA VAL A 55 -8.44 -0.16 40.50
C VAL A 55 -9.83 -0.48 39.98
N GLU A 56 -10.80 -0.73 40.87
CA GLU A 56 -12.20 -0.96 40.48
C GLU A 56 -12.81 0.24 39.76
N ALA A 57 -12.60 1.46 40.26
CA ALA A 57 -13.08 2.69 39.62
C ALA A 57 -12.46 2.90 38.22
N ILE A 58 -11.16 2.65 38.06
CA ILE A 58 -10.48 2.73 36.75
C ILE A 58 -11.04 1.69 35.78
N GLN A 59 -11.29 0.46 36.26
CA GLN A 59 -11.85 -0.60 35.43
C GLN A 59 -13.30 -0.33 35.03
N GLU A 60 -14.10 0.33 35.88
CA GLU A 60 -15.48 0.74 35.57
C GLU A 60 -15.52 1.88 34.54
N GLU A 61 -14.55 2.81 34.59
CA GLU A 61 -14.51 3.97 33.69
C GLU A 61 -13.82 3.67 32.34
N VAL A 62 -12.76 2.86 32.33
CA VAL A 62 -11.89 2.62 31.16
C VAL A 62 -12.04 1.21 30.57
N GLY A 63 -12.62 0.27 31.33
CA GLY A 63 -12.76 -1.13 30.96
C GLY A 63 -11.49 -1.96 31.23
N LEU A 64 -11.65 -3.29 31.29
CA LEU A 64 -10.53 -4.22 31.45
C LEU A 64 -9.65 -4.24 30.19
N SER A 65 -8.33 -4.28 30.41
CA SER A 65 -7.36 -4.61 29.37
C SER A 65 -7.66 -6.00 28.83
N ALA A 66 -7.67 -6.17 27.50
CA ALA A 66 -8.08 -7.42 26.87
C ALA A 66 -7.22 -8.62 27.33
N GLY A 67 -5.93 -8.42 27.61
CA GLY A 67 -5.03 -9.46 28.14
C GLY A 67 -5.25 -9.81 29.62
N LEU A 68 -6.25 -9.22 30.28
CA LEU A 68 -6.66 -9.53 31.65
C LEU A 68 -8.01 -10.26 31.72
N LEU A 69 -8.66 -10.50 30.57
CA LEU A 69 -9.91 -11.23 30.47
C LEU A 69 -9.72 -12.74 30.75
N PRO A 70 -10.78 -13.46 31.16
CA PRO A 70 -10.68 -14.88 31.48
C PRO A 70 -10.31 -15.74 30.25
N GLN A 71 -9.51 -16.77 30.49
CA GLN A 71 -9.11 -17.77 29.50
C GLN A 71 -10.00 -19.01 29.56
N LEU A 72 -10.39 -19.55 28.41
CA LEU A 72 -11.02 -20.88 28.34
C LEU A 72 -9.97 -21.99 28.24
N SER A 73 -10.25 -23.12 28.88
CA SER A 73 -9.48 -24.35 28.77
C SER A 73 -9.69 -25.03 27.42
N ASP A 74 -8.74 -25.87 27.00
CA ASP A 74 -8.85 -26.59 25.74
C ASP A 74 -10.07 -27.54 25.70
N ALA A 75 -10.48 -28.07 26.86
CA ALA A 75 -11.68 -28.90 26.99
C ALA A 75 -12.97 -28.08 26.81
N GLU A 76 -13.01 -26.83 27.24
CA GLU A 76 -14.12 -25.92 27.01
C GLU A 76 -14.18 -25.49 25.55
N ILE A 77 -13.02 -25.22 24.92
CA ILE A 77 -12.94 -24.91 23.48
C ILE A 77 -13.46 -26.08 22.64
N HIS A 78 -13.14 -27.33 23.00
CA HIS A 78 -13.68 -28.51 22.31
C HIS A 78 -15.20 -28.67 22.48
N LYS A 79 -15.79 -28.14 23.57
CA LYS A 79 -17.24 -28.15 23.81
C LYS A 79 -17.98 -27.07 23.01
N ILE A 80 -17.31 -25.97 22.66
CA ILE A 80 -17.87 -24.92 21.78
C ILE A 80 -18.21 -25.49 20.38
N THR A 81 -17.67 -26.67 20.03
CA THR A 81 -17.74 -27.25 18.68
C THR A 81 -18.34 -28.64 18.59
N ARG A 82 -19.40 -28.98 19.34
CA ARG A 82 -20.22 -30.13 18.92
C ARG A 82 -20.98 -29.74 17.65
N THR A 83 -20.36 -30.08 16.54
CA THR A 83 -20.89 -30.17 15.18
C THR A 83 -22.19 -30.96 15.15
N GLU A 84 -23.31 -30.26 15.08
CA GLU A 84 -24.34 -30.59 14.11
C GLU A 84 -24.53 -29.36 13.23
N THR A 85 -24.65 -29.57 11.93
CA THR A 85 -24.95 -28.53 10.95
C THR A 85 -26.16 -27.72 11.43
N CYS A 86 -25.92 -26.51 11.95
CA CYS A 86 -26.98 -25.57 12.32
C CYS A 86 -27.69 -25.08 11.05
N ASN A 87 -28.64 -25.88 10.56
CA ASN A 87 -29.77 -25.37 9.80
C ASN A 87 -30.81 -24.90 10.82
N ILE A 88 -30.59 -23.72 11.41
CA ILE A 88 -31.59 -23.08 12.25
C ILE A 88 -32.54 -22.34 11.29
N GLU A 89 -33.62 -23.00 10.87
CA GLU A 89 -34.65 -22.38 10.04
C GLU A 89 -35.61 -21.50 10.87
N ARG A 90 -35.65 -21.65 12.20
CA ARG A 90 -36.51 -20.86 13.11
C ARG A 90 -35.77 -20.44 14.38
N LEU A 91 -36.01 -19.18 14.79
CA LEU A 91 -35.39 -18.52 15.96
C LEU A 91 -35.68 -19.19 17.32
N GLU A 92 -36.64 -20.10 17.36
CA GLU A 92 -37.19 -20.72 18.58
C GLU A 92 -36.31 -21.89 19.08
N ASP A 93 -35.39 -22.39 18.24
CA ASP A 93 -34.59 -23.58 18.50
C ASP A 93 -33.22 -23.28 19.16
N ILE A 94 -32.96 -22.02 19.51
CA ILE A 94 -31.74 -21.61 20.24
C ILE A 94 -31.91 -21.94 21.73
N PRO A 95 -31.03 -22.73 22.37
CA PRO A 95 -31.14 -23.00 23.79
C PRO A 95 -30.95 -21.72 24.63
N GLU A 96 -31.85 -21.45 25.56
CA GLU A 96 -31.73 -20.33 26.49
C GLU A 96 -30.55 -20.53 27.45
N VAL A 97 -29.41 -19.92 27.14
CA VAL A 97 -28.31 -19.72 28.09
C VAL A 97 -28.63 -18.48 28.93
N LYS A 98 -28.69 -18.66 30.26
CA LYS A 98 -28.84 -17.53 31.20
C LYS A 98 -27.60 -16.63 31.11
N SER A 99 -27.79 -15.50 30.45
CA SER A 99 -26.82 -14.44 30.16
C SER A 99 -26.78 -13.40 31.31
N PRO A 100 -25.68 -12.68 31.55
CA PRO A 100 -25.77 -11.24 31.74
C PRO A 100 -26.04 -10.62 30.35
N SER A 101 -27.15 -9.87 30.27
CA SER A 101 -27.67 -9.32 29.03
C SER A 101 -26.69 -8.37 28.34
N PHE A 102 -26.12 -8.78 27.22
CA PHE A 102 -26.10 -8.10 25.92
C PHE A 102 -25.47 -9.06 24.90
N GLY A 103 -26.16 -9.28 23.78
CA GLY A 103 -25.99 -10.46 22.92
C GLY A 103 -24.83 -10.39 21.94
N SER A 104 -23.98 -11.41 21.99
CA SER A 104 -23.11 -11.84 20.88
C SER A 104 -22.58 -13.24 21.21
N TYR A 105 -23.12 -14.28 20.58
CA TYR A 105 -22.53 -15.61 20.66
C TYR A 105 -21.44 -15.73 19.59
N PHE A 106 -20.38 -16.50 19.85
CA PHE A 106 -19.34 -16.78 18.84
C PHE A 106 -19.91 -17.46 17.58
N ALA A 107 -21.12 -18.04 17.68
CA ALA A 107 -21.89 -18.58 16.56
C ALA A 107 -22.36 -17.50 15.55
N ASP A 108 -22.46 -16.24 15.97
CA ASP A 108 -22.86 -15.12 15.10
C ASP A 108 -21.70 -14.60 14.22
N VAL A 109 -20.50 -15.18 14.37
CA VAL A 109 -19.40 -15.00 13.41
C VAL A 109 -19.78 -15.75 12.13
N TYR A 110 -20.20 -15.00 11.11
CA TYR A 110 -20.72 -15.50 9.82
C TYR A 110 -19.99 -16.76 9.32
N LEU A 111 -20.63 -17.91 9.51
CA LEU A 111 -20.30 -19.18 8.86
C LEU A 111 -21.04 -19.21 7.52
N ASN A 112 -20.43 -18.66 6.47
CA ASN A 112 -21.00 -18.76 5.13
C ASN A 112 -20.22 -19.77 4.30
N GLY A 113 -20.84 -20.92 4.02
CA GLY A 113 -20.31 -21.90 3.06
C GLY A 113 -19.01 -22.60 3.46
N THR A 114 -18.33 -23.16 2.46
CA THR A 114 -17.11 -24.00 2.58
C THR A 114 -15.91 -23.31 3.23
N TYR A 115 -15.97 -21.99 3.46
CA TYR A 115 -14.89 -21.17 4.00
C TYR A 115 -15.40 -20.27 5.14
N LYS A 116 -14.83 -20.40 6.34
CA LYS A 116 -15.31 -19.68 7.52
C LYS A 116 -14.54 -18.36 7.74
N PHE A 117 -15.26 -17.24 7.93
CA PHE A 117 -14.68 -15.90 8.07
C PHE A 117 -14.83 -15.34 9.47
N GLU A 118 -13.84 -14.55 9.91
CA GLU A 118 -13.99 -13.62 11.02
C GLU A 118 -14.44 -12.26 10.46
N GLY A 119 -15.75 -12.04 10.47
CA GLY A 119 -16.39 -10.79 10.02
C GLY A 119 -16.93 -10.01 11.21
N GLY A 120 -16.81 -8.68 11.16
CA GLY A 120 -17.51 -7.80 12.11
C GLY A 120 -19.04 -7.94 12.00
N TYR A 121 -19.75 -7.59 13.06
CA TYR A 121 -21.21 -7.55 13.07
C TYR A 121 -21.75 -6.46 12.14
N VAL A 122 -22.88 -6.76 11.46
CA VAL A 122 -23.69 -5.77 10.74
C VAL A 122 -24.83 -5.32 11.65
N THR A 123 -24.80 -4.08 12.12
CA THR A 123 -25.94 -3.48 12.83
C THR A 123 -26.95 -2.92 11.82
N TYR A 124 -28.20 -3.38 11.92
CA TYR A 124 -29.32 -2.81 11.18
C TYR A 124 -30.00 -1.75 12.06
N SER A 125 -29.97 -0.48 11.63
CA SER A 125 -30.80 0.54 12.28
C SER A 125 -32.27 0.39 11.84
N LYS A 126 -33.21 0.85 12.69
CA LYS A 126 -34.67 0.91 12.41
C LYS A 126 -35.04 1.61 11.07
N LYS A 127 -34.09 2.26 10.38
CA LYS A 127 -34.29 2.97 9.12
C LYS A 127 -33.63 2.30 7.90
N ASN A 128 -33.33 1.00 7.92
CA ASN A 128 -32.75 0.27 6.77
C ASN A 128 -31.41 0.85 6.26
N THR A 129 -30.65 1.51 7.13
CA THR A 129 -29.28 1.96 6.82
C THR A 129 -28.31 0.90 7.36
N LYS A 130 -27.59 0.21 6.47
CA LYS A 130 -26.45 -0.65 6.85
C LYS A 130 -25.39 0.23 7.52
N GLU A 131 -25.10 0.00 8.80
CA GLU A 131 -23.83 0.48 9.36
C GLU A 131 -22.69 -0.43 8.88
N ARG A 132 -21.52 0.18 8.65
CA ARG A 132 -20.35 -0.42 7.97
C ARG A 132 -19.87 -1.69 8.69
N ASP A 133 -19.39 -2.67 7.92
CA ASP A 133 -18.61 -3.81 8.42
C ASP A 133 -17.45 -3.31 9.30
N LYS A 134 -17.60 -3.39 10.62
CA LYS A 134 -16.54 -2.99 11.55
C LYS A 134 -15.68 -4.22 11.80
N VAL A 135 -14.63 -4.40 11.00
CA VAL A 135 -13.61 -5.43 11.27
C VAL A 135 -13.03 -5.16 12.65
N LEU A 136 -13.37 -6.01 13.63
CA LEU A 136 -12.81 -5.93 14.97
C LEU A 136 -11.42 -6.55 14.94
N ASN A 137 -10.42 -5.82 15.43
CA ASN A 137 -9.09 -6.39 15.71
C ASN A 137 -9.18 -7.36 16.90
N LEU A 138 -8.11 -8.09 17.20
CA LEU A 138 -8.10 -9.07 18.29
C LEU A 138 -8.53 -8.46 19.64
N GLU A 139 -8.16 -7.20 19.89
CA GLU A 139 -8.57 -6.45 21.07
C GLU A 139 -10.09 -6.19 21.10
N GLY A 140 -10.67 -5.79 19.97
CA GLY A 140 -12.12 -5.59 19.82
C GLY A 140 -12.91 -6.89 20.02
N LEU A 141 -12.43 -8.00 19.46
CA LEU A 141 -13.04 -9.32 19.65
C LEU A 141 -12.95 -9.79 21.10
N SER A 142 -11.80 -9.57 21.74
CA SER A 142 -11.60 -9.91 23.15
C SER A 142 -12.60 -9.17 24.04
N ARG A 143 -12.80 -7.86 23.79
CA ARG A 143 -13.77 -7.04 24.53
C ARG A 143 -15.22 -7.44 24.26
N GLU A 144 -15.57 -7.73 23.01
CA GLU A 144 -16.92 -8.11 22.62
C GLU A 144 -17.34 -9.45 23.25
N PHE A 145 -16.46 -10.45 23.16
CA PHE A 145 -16.73 -11.79 23.71
C PHE A 145 -16.35 -11.94 25.18
N LEU A 146 -15.75 -10.90 25.78
CA LEU A 146 -15.21 -10.93 27.15
C LEU A 146 -14.25 -12.12 27.39
N LEU A 147 -13.46 -12.44 26.37
CA LEU A 147 -12.50 -13.55 26.39
C LEU A 147 -11.07 -13.03 26.22
N HIS A 148 -10.14 -13.74 26.84
CA HIS A 148 -8.72 -13.48 26.64
C HIS A 148 -8.34 -13.59 25.15
N PRO A 149 -7.44 -12.73 24.63
CA PRO A 149 -7.02 -12.76 23.23
C PRO A 149 -6.44 -14.12 22.82
N GLU A 150 -5.66 -14.80 23.67
CA GLU A 150 -5.18 -16.17 23.37
C GLU A 150 -6.32 -17.18 23.20
N THR A 151 -7.40 -17.03 23.95
CA THR A 151 -8.58 -17.90 23.82
C THR A 151 -9.28 -17.65 22.49
N ILE A 152 -9.43 -16.38 22.07
CA ILE A 152 -9.97 -16.03 20.75
C ILE A 152 -9.10 -16.66 19.64
N VAL A 153 -7.78 -16.53 19.72
CA VAL A 153 -6.84 -17.13 18.77
C VAL A 153 -6.98 -18.67 18.73
N LYS A 154 -7.05 -19.33 19.89
CA LYS A 154 -7.23 -20.79 19.98
C LYS A 154 -8.55 -21.24 19.36
N ILE A 155 -9.66 -20.56 19.67
CA ILE A 155 -10.98 -20.86 19.11
C ILE A 155 -10.94 -20.70 17.58
N ARG A 156 -10.36 -19.61 17.09
CA ARG A 156 -10.22 -19.34 15.65
C ARG A 156 -9.44 -20.46 14.93
N ARG A 157 -8.30 -20.87 15.48
CA ARG A 157 -7.46 -21.96 14.95
C ARG A 157 -8.20 -23.29 14.97
N HIS A 158 -8.88 -23.61 16.07
CA HIS A 158 -9.68 -24.82 16.21
C HIS A 158 -10.82 -24.89 15.20
N LEU A 159 -11.51 -23.76 14.98
CA LEU A 159 -12.58 -23.64 13.98
C LEU A 159 -12.07 -23.52 12.55
N LYS A 160 -10.76 -23.33 12.34
CA LYS A 160 -10.11 -23.03 11.07
C LYS A 160 -10.63 -21.76 10.40
N LEU A 161 -10.99 -20.73 11.18
CA LEU A 161 -11.39 -19.44 10.61
C LEU A 161 -10.13 -18.71 10.12
N ILE A 162 -10.21 -18.05 8.97
CA ILE A 162 -9.12 -17.22 8.45
C ILE A 162 -9.62 -15.77 8.40
N ARG A 163 -8.82 -14.83 8.92
CA ARG A 163 -9.16 -13.41 8.86
C ARG A 163 -9.14 -12.93 7.42
N LYS A 164 -10.07 -12.04 7.06
CA LYS A 164 -10.08 -11.39 5.74
C LYS A 164 -8.73 -10.73 5.43
N SER A 165 -8.14 -10.07 6.42
CA SER A 165 -6.81 -9.46 6.31
C SER A 165 -5.69 -10.45 6.01
N ASP A 166 -5.71 -11.62 6.65
CA ASP A 166 -4.69 -12.66 6.46
C ASP A 166 -4.78 -13.26 5.06
N ARG A 167 -6.00 -13.47 4.54
CA ARG A 167 -6.21 -13.89 3.13
C ARG A 167 -5.71 -12.85 2.14
N ILE A 168 -6.04 -11.58 2.36
CA ILE A 168 -5.54 -10.46 1.53
C ILE A 168 -4.01 -10.43 1.55
N GLU A 169 -3.38 -10.56 2.72
CA GLU A 169 -1.93 -10.57 2.84
C GLU A 169 -1.28 -11.79 2.17
N GLN A 170 -1.84 -12.98 2.34
CA GLN A 170 -1.36 -14.19 1.67
C GLN A 170 -1.46 -14.08 0.14
N SER A 171 -2.62 -13.67 -0.37
CA SER A 171 -2.84 -13.43 -1.80
C SER A 171 -1.91 -12.33 -2.33
N LEU A 172 -1.70 -11.25 -1.57
CA LEU A 172 -0.77 -10.17 -1.94
C LEU A 172 0.68 -10.63 -1.97
N ARG A 173 1.10 -11.59 -1.14
CA ARG A 173 2.46 -12.15 -1.19
C ARG A 173 2.71 -12.90 -2.50
N HIS A 174 1.75 -13.70 -2.94
CA HIS A 174 1.84 -14.42 -4.22
C HIS A 174 1.77 -13.47 -5.41
N LEU A 175 0.80 -12.56 -5.42
CA LEU A 175 0.66 -11.56 -6.46
C LEU A 175 1.88 -10.62 -6.52
N GLY A 176 2.33 -10.11 -5.38
CA GLY A 176 3.47 -9.21 -5.29
C GLY A 176 4.78 -9.86 -5.74
N PHE A 177 4.95 -11.16 -5.50
CA PHE A 177 6.06 -11.92 -6.09
C PHE A 177 5.91 -12.01 -7.61
N ALA A 178 4.77 -12.49 -8.12
CA ALA A 178 4.56 -12.71 -9.54
C ALA A 178 4.67 -11.40 -10.34
N PHE A 179 3.99 -10.35 -9.88
CA PHE A 179 4.05 -9.02 -10.48
C PHE A 179 5.44 -8.39 -10.33
N GLY A 180 6.13 -8.64 -9.21
CA GLY A 180 7.51 -8.21 -9.02
C GLY A 180 8.50 -8.90 -9.96
N VAL A 181 8.29 -10.16 -10.33
CA VAL A 181 9.05 -10.82 -11.41
C VAL A 181 8.76 -10.12 -12.74
N LEU A 182 7.49 -9.88 -13.07
CA LEU A 182 7.12 -9.22 -14.32
C LEU A 182 7.68 -7.80 -14.44
N LEU A 183 7.73 -7.04 -13.35
CA LEU A 183 8.31 -5.70 -13.32
C LEU A 183 9.82 -5.67 -13.01
N GLY A 184 10.52 -6.80 -13.14
CA GLY A 184 11.99 -6.87 -13.05
C GLY A 184 12.56 -6.63 -11.65
N ARG A 185 11.76 -6.78 -10.60
CA ARG A 185 12.23 -6.68 -9.21
C ARG A 185 12.80 -7.99 -8.69
N PHE A 186 12.13 -9.10 -8.98
CA PHE A 186 12.49 -10.40 -8.46
C PHE A 186 12.98 -11.32 -9.58
N ASP A 187 13.99 -12.11 -9.26
CA ASP A 187 14.40 -13.23 -10.08
C ASP A 187 13.48 -14.43 -9.84
N SER A 188 12.89 -14.96 -10.91
CA SER A 188 11.90 -16.04 -10.85
C SER A 188 12.47 -17.37 -10.36
N GLN A 189 13.73 -17.67 -10.68
CA GLN A 189 14.43 -18.89 -10.27
C GLN A 189 14.88 -18.81 -8.80
N MET A 190 15.51 -17.71 -8.42
CA MET A 190 16.12 -17.56 -7.09
C MET A 190 15.13 -17.07 -6.03
N GLY A 191 14.02 -16.46 -6.43
CA GLY A 191 13.02 -15.93 -5.52
C GLY A 191 13.49 -14.72 -4.71
N CYS A 192 14.53 -14.02 -5.17
CA CYS A 192 15.16 -12.88 -4.49
C CYS A 192 15.28 -11.67 -5.42
N LEU A 193 15.81 -10.55 -4.93
CA LEU A 193 16.07 -9.38 -5.77
C LEU A 193 17.02 -9.75 -6.92
N VAL A 194 16.76 -9.20 -8.11
CA VAL A 194 17.55 -9.50 -9.32
C VAL A 194 19.04 -9.23 -9.11
N ASP A 195 19.39 -8.15 -8.40
CA ASP A 195 20.78 -7.77 -8.12
C ASP A 195 21.54 -8.79 -7.25
N LEU A 196 20.81 -9.60 -6.47
CA LEU A 196 21.38 -10.66 -5.62
C LEU A 196 21.33 -12.04 -6.27
N ALA A 197 20.66 -12.16 -7.43
CA ALA A 197 20.34 -13.47 -7.99
C ALA A 197 21.59 -14.19 -8.50
N ASP A 198 22.51 -13.48 -9.15
CA ASP A 198 23.72 -14.09 -9.72
C ASP A 198 24.70 -14.55 -8.64
N ASP A 199 24.83 -13.80 -7.55
CA ASP A 199 25.66 -14.23 -6.42
C ASP A 199 25.06 -15.45 -5.71
N LYS A 200 23.73 -15.46 -5.48
CA LYS A 200 23.07 -16.64 -4.91
C LYS A 200 23.11 -17.87 -5.81
N ARG A 201 23.10 -17.70 -7.13
CA ARG A 201 23.31 -18.81 -8.08
C ARG A 201 24.69 -19.41 -7.91
N LYS A 202 25.73 -18.57 -7.84
CA LYS A 202 27.11 -19.01 -7.60
C LYS A 202 27.24 -19.72 -6.26
N GLU A 203 26.71 -19.15 -5.18
CA GLU A 203 26.71 -19.75 -3.83
C GLU A 203 26.08 -21.15 -3.81
N ARG A 204 25.01 -21.35 -4.58
CA ARG A 204 24.29 -22.63 -4.65
C ARG A 204 24.75 -23.55 -5.78
N ASN A 205 25.78 -23.14 -6.53
CA ASN A 205 26.28 -23.84 -7.71
C ASN A 205 25.15 -24.20 -8.72
N LEU A 206 24.29 -23.23 -9.01
CA LEU A 206 23.15 -23.35 -9.93
C LEU A 206 23.39 -22.58 -11.22
N GLU A 207 23.07 -23.20 -12.35
CA GLU A 207 23.04 -22.52 -13.64
C GLU A 207 21.74 -21.72 -13.83
N LYS A 208 21.80 -20.69 -14.67
CA LYS A 208 20.64 -19.86 -15.01
C LYS A 208 19.65 -20.67 -15.85
N ASP A 209 18.45 -20.85 -15.34
CA ASP A 209 17.39 -21.55 -16.05
C ASP A 209 16.87 -20.68 -17.21
N LYS A 210 16.99 -21.20 -18.45
CA LYS A 210 16.55 -20.50 -19.67
C LYS A 210 15.02 -20.45 -19.81
N SER A 211 14.32 -21.37 -19.15
CA SER A 211 12.85 -21.45 -19.14
C SER A 211 12.22 -20.57 -18.07
N ALA A 212 13.04 -20.00 -17.16
CA ALA A 212 12.56 -19.13 -16.11
C ALA A 212 11.83 -17.89 -16.69
N PRO A 213 10.64 -17.55 -16.17
CA PRO A 213 9.90 -16.36 -16.59
C PRO A 213 10.75 -15.10 -16.52
N LYS A 214 10.67 -14.28 -17.58
CA LYS A 214 11.45 -13.05 -17.73
C LYS A 214 10.60 -11.82 -17.44
N PRO A 215 11.23 -10.73 -16.97
CA PRO A 215 10.53 -9.46 -16.80
C PRO A 215 10.03 -8.92 -18.14
N LEU A 216 8.94 -8.17 -18.06
CA LEU A 216 8.50 -7.26 -19.12
C LEU A 216 9.52 -6.12 -19.16
N GLN A 217 10.20 -5.93 -20.29
CA GLN A 217 11.08 -4.77 -20.49
C GLN A 217 10.31 -3.43 -20.39
N GLU A 218 9.00 -3.53 -20.48
CA GLU A 218 8.09 -2.50 -20.94
C GLU A 218 7.30 -1.90 -19.77
N GLY A 219 7.11 -2.66 -18.69
CA GLY A 219 6.13 -2.39 -17.63
C GLY A 219 4.81 -3.13 -17.89
N ALA A 220 3.75 -2.79 -17.15
CA ALA A 220 2.46 -3.46 -17.21
C ALA A 220 1.32 -2.45 -17.47
N TYR A 221 0.68 -2.57 -18.62
CA TYR A 221 -0.35 -1.64 -19.09
C TYR A 221 -1.74 -2.28 -19.02
N PHE A 222 -2.68 -1.58 -18.38
CA PHE A 222 -4.04 -2.05 -18.14
C PHE A 222 -5.05 -1.04 -18.68
N THR A 223 -6.10 -1.55 -19.34
CA THR A 223 -7.08 -0.71 -20.05
C THR A 223 -8.54 -1.07 -19.77
N ASN A 224 -9.42 -0.06 -19.75
CA ASN A 224 -10.86 -0.22 -19.56
C ASN A 224 -11.65 -0.12 -20.88
N LEU A 225 -11.24 -0.89 -21.87
CA LEU A 225 -11.80 -0.74 -23.22
C LEU A 225 -12.99 -1.65 -23.50
N GLY A 226 -13.34 -2.57 -22.59
CA GLY A 226 -14.51 -3.46 -22.76
C GLY A 226 -14.52 -4.13 -24.13
N ASP A 227 -15.62 -3.99 -24.88
CA ASP A 227 -15.80 -4.53 -26.24
C ASP A 227 -15.02 -3.77 -27.33
N LEU A 228 -14.47 -2.59 -27.01
CA LEU A 228 -13.63 -1.79 -27.92
C LEU A 228 -12.20 -2.36 -28.03
N ARG A 229 -11.89 -3.48 -27.37
CA ARG A 229 -10.58 -4.16 -27.46
C ARG A 229 -10.16 -4.53 -28.89
N THR A 230 -11.12 -4.78 -29.78
CA THR A 230 -10.86 -5.04 -31.21
C THR A 230 -10.30 -3.83 -31.96
N THR A 231 -10.30 -2.66 -31.33
CA THR A 231 -9.97 -1.36 -31.93
C THR A 231 -8.57 -0.88 -31.56
N ILE A 232 -7.78 -1.69 -30.85
CA ILE A 232 -6.40 -1.40 -30.47
C ILE A 232 -5.42 -2.01 -31.49
N SER A 233 -4.38 -1.26 -31.88
CA SER A 233 -3.34 -1.68 -32.83
C SER A 233 -1.97 -1.89 -32.19
N SER A 234 -1.80 -1.63 -30.88
CA SER A 234 -0.58 -2.05 -30.16
C SER A 234 -0.34 -3.55 -30.38
N PRO A 235 0.91 -4.03 -30.50
CA PRO A 235 1.25 -5.42 -30.85
C PRO A 235 0.68 -6.51 -29.93
N VAL A 236 -0.01 -6.15 -28.85
CA VAL A 236 -0.69 -7.08 -27.97
C VAL A 236 -2.18 -7.01 -28.23
N LYS A 237 -2.71 -8.02 -28.95
CA LYS A 237 -4.10 -8.41 -28.76
C LYS A 237 -4.24 -8.72 -27.26
N ILE A 238 -4.83 -7.75 -26.55
CA ILE A 238 -5.19 -7.80 -25.15
C ILE A 238 -4.00 -7.67 -24.18
N VAL A 239 -3.49 -6.45 -24.05
CA VAL A 239 -2.40 -6.07 -23.13
C VAL A 239 -2.58 -6.66 -21.74
N ASP A 240 -3.78 -6.52 -21.17
CA ASP A 240 -4.10 -6.99 -19.83
C ASP A 240 -4.08 -8.52 -19.74
N GLU A 241 -4.68 -9.25 -20.71
CA GLU A 241 -4.76 -10.72 -20.67
C GLU A 241 -3.40 -11.37 -20.84
N ALA A 242 -2.55 -10.86 -21.73
CA ALA A 242 -1.18 -11.33 -21.86
C ALA A 242 -0.37 -11.13 -20.57
N ILE A 243 -0.59 -10.01 -19.85
CA ILE A 243 0.02 -9.78 -18.53
C ILE A 243 -0.53 -10.79 -17.52
N ILE A 244 -1.85 -11.03 -17.50
CA ILE A 244 -2.48 -12.01 -16.62
C ILE A 244 -1.97 -13.43 -16.88
N GLU A 245 -1.79 -13.83 -18.14
CA GLU A 245 -1.20 -15.12 -18.51
C GLU A 245 0.24 -15.23 -18.00
N LYS A 246 1.06 -14.20 -18.20
CA LYS A 246 2.43 -14.18 -17.67
C LYS A 246 2.48 -14.24 -16.13
N LEU A 247 1.52 -13.61 -15.43
CA LEU A 247 1.41 -13.77 -13.98
C LEU A 247 1.15 -15.23 -13.58
N LYS A 248 0.26 -15.91 -14.30
CA LYS A 248 -0.01 -17.35 -14.10
C LYS A 248 1.23 -18.19 -14.39
N GLU A 249 1.95 -17.91 -15.48
CA GLU A 249 3.21 -18.61 -15.81
C GLU A 249 4.24 -18.50 -14.68
N VAL A 250 4.40 -17.32 -14.08
CA VAL A 250 5.30 -17.12 -12.93
C VAL A 250 4.88 -17.98 -11.73
N LEU A 251 3.58 -18.06 -11.45
CA LEU A 251 3.07 -18.88 -10.35
C LEU A 251 3.23 -20.38 -10.63
N VAL A 252 2.93 -20.83 -11.86
CA VAL A 252 3.14 -22.21 -12.31
C VAL A 252 4.61 -22.61 -12.18
N TYR A 253 5.53 -21.73 -12.59
CA TYR A 253 6.97 -21.95 -12.45
C TYR A 253 7.37 -22.12 -10.98
N LYS A 254 6.86 -21.27 -10.08
CA LYS A 254 7.22 -21.29 -8.65
C LYS A 254 6.59 -22.46 -7.88
N LEU A 255 5.32 -22.75 -8.13
CA LEU A 255 4.49 -23.61 -7.27
C LEU A 255 4.14 -24.96 -7.89
N ARG A 256 4.43 -25.15 -9.19
CA ARG A 256 3.85 -26.19 -10.06
C ARG A 256 2.37 -25.96 -10.33
N LYS A 257 1.86 -26.55 -11.42
CA LYS A 257 0.54 -26.25 -12.00
C LYS A 257 -0.61 -26.36 -11.01
N GLU A 258 -0.77 -27.51 -10.34
CA GLU A 258 -1.90 -27.76 -9.42
C GLU A 258 -2.00 -26.71 -8.31
N LYS A 259 -0.90 -26.42 -7.62
CA LYS A 259 -0.86 -25.42 -6.55
C LYS A 259 -1.00 -24.00 -7.08
N ALA A 260 -0.51 -23.71 -8.29
CA ALA A 260 -0.67 -22.41 -8.91
C ALA A 260 -2.14 -22.12 -9.22
N ASP A 261 -2.90 -23.12 -9.69
CA ASP A 261 -4.33 -23.01 -9.95
C ASP A 261 -5.12 -22.76 -8.65
N GLU A 262 -4.80 -23.48 -7.57
CA GLU A 262 -5.38 -23.24 -6.24
C GLU A 262 -5.10 -21.81 -5.73
N VAL A 263 -3.85 -21.38 -5.81
CA VAL A 263 -3.45 -20.02 -5.38
C VAL A 263 -4.11 -18.95 -6.26
N TRP A 264 -4.22 -19.19 -7.56
CA TRP A 264 -4.88 -18.25 -8.46
C TRP A 264 -6.37 -18.09 -8.13
N ASN A 265 -7.07 -19.21 -7.90
CA ASN A 265 -8.48 -19.19 -7.50
C ASN A 265 -8.68 -18.46 -6.15
N GLU A 266 -7.80 -18.71 -5.18
CA GLU A 266 -7.81 -17.99 -3.89
C GLU A 266 -7.61 -16.48 -4.08
N MET A 267 -6.71 -16.08 -4.98
CA MET A 267 -6.49 -14.67 -5.30
C MET A 267 -7.71 -14.04 -5.98
N GLU A 268 -8.41 -14.74 -6.86
CA GLU A 268 -9.65 -14.25 -7.49
C GLU A 268 -10.77 -14.06 -6.47
N ILE A 269 -10.98 -15.04 -5.58
CA ILE A 269 -11.94 -14.91 -4.48
C ILE A 269 -11.57 -13.71 -3.58
N THR A 270 -10.29 -13.59 -3.24
CA THR A 270 -9.80 -12.54 -2.35
C THR A 270 -9.98 -11.14 -2.95
N PHE A 271 -9.55 -10.93 -4.19
CA PHE A 271 -9.45 -9.59 -4.78
C PHE A 271 -10.66 -9.19 -5.62
N LEU A 272 -11.30 -10.14 -6.30
CA LEU A 272 -12.41 -9.85 -7.22
C LEU A 272 -13.78 -10.05 -6.56
N GLN A 273 -13.87 -10.96 -5.58
CA GLN A 273 -15.09 -11.28 -4.85
C GLN A 273 -15.11 -10.70 -3.42
N ASP A 274 -14.11 -9.90 -3.06
CA ASP A 274 -13.96 -9.29 -1.73
C ASP A 274 -13.99 -10.32 -0.58
N CYS A 275 -13.34 -11.46 -0.82
CA CYS A 275 -13.36 -12.64 0.01
C CYS A 275 -14.75 -13.31 0.17
N GLY A 276 -15.80 -12.90 -0.54
CA GLY A 276 -17.13 -13.51 -0.48
C GLY A 276 -17.39 -14.55 -1.57
N GLU A 277 -18.48 -15.32 -1.44
CA GLU A 277 -19.01 -16.27 -2.46
C GLU A 277 -20.12 -15.66 -3.32
N VAL A 278 -20.26 -14.32 -3.38
CA VAL A 278 -21.32 -13.67 -4.16
C VAL A 278 -20.97 -13.69 -5.65
N ALA A 279 -21.98 -13.80 -6.50
CA ALA A 279 -21.86 -13.70 -7.95
C ALA A 279 -20.89 -12.56 -8.35
N THR A 280 -19.86 -12.93 -9.11
CA THR A 280 -18.86 -11.99 -9.62
C THR A 280 -19.56 -10.92 -10.46
N ASP A 281 -19.41 -9.65 -10.09
CA ASP A 281 -19.70 -8.54 -11.00
C ASP A 281 -18.79 -8.72 -12.21
N PRO A 282 -19.31 -8.93 -13.44
CA PRO A 282 -18.48 -9.13 -14.63
C PRO A 282 -17.49 -7.98 -14.88
N LYS A 283 -17.73 -6.80 -14.29
CA LYS A 283 -16.83 -5.65 -14.35
C LYS A 283 -15.61 -5.77 -13.43
N LYS A 284 -15.70 -6.55 -12.35
CA LYS A 284 -14.60 -6.79 -11.39
C LYS A 284 -13.69 -7.93 -11.86
N ASN A 285 -13.01 -7.70 -12.97
CA ASN A 285 -11.96 -8.60 -13.47
C ASN A 285 -10.56 -8.10 -13.06
N TRP A 286 -9.53 -8.85 -13.44
CA TRP A 286 -8.13 -8.50 -13.14
C TRP A 286 -7.70 -7.12 -13.66
N SER A 287 -8.15 -6.71 -14.85
CA SER A 287 -7.87 -5.37 -15.39
C SER A 287 -8.44 -4.28 -14.48
N TRP A 288 -9.72 -4.44 -14.09
CA TRP A 288 -10.34 -3.55 -13.12
C TRP A 288 -9.57 -3.53 -11.80
N PHE A 289 -9.16 -4.68 -11.27
CA PHE A 289 -8.43 -4.76 -10.02
C PHE A 289 -7.12 -3.96 -10.07
N PHE A 290 -6.32 -4.13 -11.14
CA PHE A 290 -5.08 -3.37 -11.29
C PHE A 290 -5.32 -1.87 -11.45
N ARG A 291 -6.36 -1.45 -12.19
CA ARG A 291 -6.63 -0.01 -12.38
C ARG A 291 -7.23 0.67 -11.15
N GLU A 292 -8.03 -0.04 -10.37
CA GLU A 292 -8.90 0.57 -9.35
C GLU A 292 -8.52 0.22 -7.91
N SER A 293 -7.93 -0.96 -7.64
CA SER A 293 -7.78 -1.49 -6.28
C SER A 293 -6.33 -1.80 -5.89
N PHE A 294 -5.52 -2.32 -6.82
CA PHE A 294 -4.16 -2.80 -6.54
C PHE A 294 -3.27 -1.73 -5.89
N PHE A 295 -3.26 -0.52 -6.43
CA PHE A 295 -2.35 0.52 -5.93
C PHE A 295 -2.64 0.93 -4.49
N ALA A 296 -3.89 0.91 -4.03
CA ALA A 296 -4.21 1.21 -2.63
C ALA A 296 -3.59 0.16 -1.69
N LEU A 297 -3.66 -1.12 -2.07
CA LEU A 297 -3.01 -2.21 -1.35
C LEU A 297 -1.49 -2.04 -1.36
N HIS A 298 -0.92 -1.75 -2.53
CA HIS A 298 0.52 -1.49 -2.68
C HIS A 298 0.98 -0.30 -1.82
N LEU A 299 0.30 0.84 -1.90
CA LEU A 299 0.62 2.04 -1.14
C LEU A 299 0.64 1.79 0.36
N SER A 300 -0.33 1.02 0.87
CA SER A 300 -0.41 0.65 2.29
C SER A 300 0.77 -0.21 2.74
N LYS A 301 1.22 -1.16 1.92
CA LYS A 301 2.33 -2.08 2.26
C LYS A 301 3.70 -1.41 2.24
N TYR A 302 3.83 -0.26 1.59
CA TYR A 302 5.09 0.49 1.49
C TYR A 302 5.07 1.80 2.29
N GLU A 303 4.22 1.91 3.33
CA GLU A 303 4.17 3.10 4.20
C GLU A 303 4.06 4.43 3.43
N ASN A 304 3.24 4.45 2.37
CA ASN A 304 3.10 5.57 1.44
C ASN A 304 4.35 5.89 0.59
N ARG A 305 5.31 4.97 0.46
CA ARG A 305 6.49 5.07 -0.42
C ARG A 305 6.51 3.91 -1.42
N PRO A 306 5.51 3.84 -2.31
CA PRO A 306 5.34 2.71 -3.21
C PRO A 306 6.49 2.63 -4.21
N ILE A 307 6.88 1.41 -4.58
CA ILE A 307 7.94 1.19 -5.59
C ILE A 307 7.39 0.89 -7.00
N TYR A 308 6.07 0.81 -7.12
CA TYR A 308 5.37 0.60 -8.39
C TYR A 308 4.48 1.80 -8.61
N PHE A 309 4.75 2.57 -9.64
CA PHE A 309 4.04 3.81 -9.92
C PHE A 309 2.97 3.57 -10.98
N PRO A 310 1.71 3.96 -10.73
CA PRO A 310 0.62 3.88 -11.70
C PRO A 310 0.51 5.17 -12.53
N LEU A 311 1.15 5.24 -13.68
CA LEU A 311 0.90 6.33 -14.62
C LEU A 311 -0.52 6.18 -15.17
N SER A 312 -1.40 7.08 -14.77
CA SER A 312 -2.83 6.95 -14.99
C SER A 312 -3.37 8.12 -15.78
N SER A 313 -4.23 7.79 -16.74
CA SER A 313 -5.19 8.74 -17.29
C SER A 313 -6.18 9.23 -16.23
N SER A 314 -6.83 10.37 -16.49
CA SER A 314 -7.69 11.06 -15.51
C SER A 314 -8.84 10.22 -14.96
N LYS A 315 -9.41 9.29 -15.76
CA LYS A 315 -10.47 8.37 -15.31
C LYS A 315 -9.96 6.95 -15.11
N LYS A 316 -8.63 6.76 -15.09
CA LYS A 316 -7.96 5.47 -14.93
C LYS A 316 -8.36 4.45 -16.00
N ASN A 317 -8.84 4.89 -17.17
CA ASN A 317 -9.17 3.97 -18.25
C ASN A 317 -7.91 3.39 -18.91
N PHE A 318 -6.78 4.07 -18.72
CA PHE A 318 -5.44 3.67 -19.14
C PHE A 318 -4.53 3.82 -17.92
N VAL A 319 -3.92 2.73 -17.47
CA VAL A 319 -3.00 2.70 -16.33
C VAL A 319 -1.76 1.90 -16.68
N PHE A 320 -0.59 2.53 -16.56
CA PHE A 320 0.70 1.93 -16.83
C PHE A 320 1.49 1.80 -15.52
N TYR A 321 1.76 0.58 -15.09
CA TYR A 321 2.62 0.30 -13.95
C TYR A 321 4.06 0.11 -14.40
N PHE A 322 4.97 0.72 -13.65
CA PHE A 322 6.40 0.48 -13.79
C PHE A 322 7.07 0.38 -12.42
N ASN A 323 8.20 -0.30 -12.38
CA ASN A 323 9.06 -0.36 -11.20
C ASN A 323 10.07 0.78 -11.23
N ILE A 324 10.14 1.54 -10.13
CA ILE A 324 11.04 2.69 -10.02
C ILE A 324 12.52 2.29 -10.22
N HIS A 325 12.90 1.08 -9.82
CA HIS A 325 14.28 0.58 -9.93
C HIS A 325 14.68 0.19 -11.36
N THR A 326 13.72 -0.01 -12.26
CA THR A 326 13.98 -0.33 -13.66
C THR A 326 13.80 0.88 -14.58
N TRP A 327 13.57 2.06 -14.01
CA TRP A 327 13.40 3.29 -14.77
C TRP A 327 14.66 3.62 -15.58
N ASN A 328 14.47 4.07 -16.80
CA ASN A 328 15.54 4.62 -17.62
C ASN A 328 15.05 5.86 -18.39
N PRO A 329 15.95 6.73 -18.90
CA PRO A 329 15.56 7.92 -19.63
C PRO A 329 14.69 7.65 -20.89
N GLY A 330 14.73 6.44 -21.45
CA GLY A 330 13.92 6.03 -22.59
C GLY A 330 12.52 5.52 -22.23
N THR A 331 12.21 5.33 -20.94
CA THR A 331 10.94 4.70 -20.50
C THR A 331 9.71 5.43 -21.04
N PHE A 332 9.68 6.76 -20.97
CA PHE A 332 8.53 7.51 -21.50
C PHE A 332 8.40 7.45 -23.01
N SER A 333 9.51 7.62 -23.73
CA SER A 333 9.53 7.53 -25.19
C SER A 333 9.01 6.18 -25.67
N PHE A 334 9.43 5.11 -24.98
CA PHE A 334 8.98 3.75 -25.22
C PHE A 334 7.47 3.56 -24.95
N ILE A 335 6.96 4.04 -23.81
CA ILE A 335 5.51 3.98 -23.49
C ILE A 335 4.69 4.70 -24.58
N LEU A 336 5.16 5.86 -25.04
CA LEU A 336 4.50 6.63 -26.10
C LEU A 336 4.52 5.89 -27.43
N SER A 337 5.67 5.39 -27.87
CA SER A 337 5.84 4.78 -29.20
C SER A 337 5.13 3.44 -29.35
N ASP A 338 5.18 2.60 -28.31
CA ASP A 338 4.79 1.19 -28.42
C ASP A 338 3.38 0.90 -27.89
N PHE A 339 2.84 1.80 -27.06
CA PHE A 339 1.51 1.64 -26.45
C PHE A 339 0.57 2.79 -26.79
N LEU A 340 0.83 3.99 -26.27
CA LEU A 340 -0.19 5.05 -26.27
C LEU A 340 -0.49 5.60 -27.67
N ASN A 341 0.54 5.89 -28.48
CA ASN A 341 0.33 6.41 -29.84
C ASN A 341 -0.30 5.38 -30.79
N PRO A 342 0.12 4.09 -30.80
CA PRO A 342 -0.57 3.04 -31.56
C PRO A 342 -2.04 2.88 -31.17
N ASP A 343 -2.35 2.88 -29.87
CA ASP A 343 -3.72 2.79 -29.37
C ASP A 343 -4.56 3.98 -29.85
N LEU A 344 -4.02 5.19 -29.70
CA LEU A 344 -4.69 6.42 -30.10
C LEU A 344 -4.97 6.44 -31.61
N LYS A 345 -3.99 6.05 -32.43
CA LYS A 345 -4.15 5.94 -33.89
C LYS A 345 -5.27 4.96 -34.25
N SER A 346 -5.28 3.80 -33.59
CA SER A 346 -6.25 2.75 -33.86
C SER A 346 -7.67 3.14 -33.45
N MET A 347 -7.83 3.79 -32.28
CA MET A 347 -9.11 4.33 -31.84
C MET A 347 -9.64 5.40 -32.79
N LYS A 348 -8.78 6.32 -33.27
CA LYS A 348 -9.18 7.32 -34.27
C LYS A 348 -9.62 6.70 -35.60
N ALA A 349 -8.91 5.66 -36.07
CA ALA A 349 -9.30 4.93 -37.28
C ALA A 349 -10.66 4.22 -37.11
N ARG A 350 -10.92 3.65 -35.93
CA ARG A 350 -12.23 3.07 -35.61
C ARG A 350 -13.33 4.12 -35.57
N LEU A 351 -13.06 5.29 -34.99
CA LEU A 351 -14.02 6.39 -34.92
C LEU A 351 -14.47 6.79 -36.34
N ALA A 352 -13.52 6.96 -37.27
CA ALA A 352 -13.83 7.24 -38.67
C ALA A 352 -14.68 6.12 -39.30
N SER A 353 -14.31 4.85 -39.06
CA SER A 353 -15.07 3.70 -39.56
C SER A 353 -16.51 3.65 -39.04
N LEU A 354 -16.74 4.00 -37.76
CA LEU A 354 -18.08 4.06 -37.17
C LEU A 354 -18.90 5.21 -37.74
N GLN A 355 -18.28 6.37 -37.99
CA GLN A 355 -18.92 7.51 -38.64
C GLN A 355 -19.38 7.16 -40.06
N ASP A 356 -18.55 6.44 -40.84
CA ASP A 356 -18.93 5.96 -42.17
C ASP A 356 -20.04 4.91 -42.12
N ALA A 357 -19.98 3.98 -41.15
CA ALA A 357 -21.02 2.98 -40.96
C ALA A 357 -22.37 3.62 -40.60
N LYS A 358 -22.37 4.70 -39.82
CA LYS A 358 -23.59 5.44 -39.45
C LYS A 358 -24.35 5.95 -40.67
N ILE A 359 -23.65 6.41 -41.71
CA ILE A 359 -24.27 6.95 -42.95
C ILE A 359 -25.10 5.86 -43.66
N LYS A 360 -24.70 4.59 -43.54
CA LYS A 360 -25.31 3.44 -44.23
C LYS A 360 -26.27 2.65 -43.33
N ALA A 361 -26.42 3.04 -42.07
CA ALA A 361 -27.14 2.26 -41.06
C ALA A 361 -28.66 2.50 -41.07
N SER A 362 -29.42 1.48 -40.69
CA SER A 362 -30.86 1.65 -40.40
C SER A 362 -31.08 2.53 -39.14
N SER A 363 -32.31 3.01 -38.92
CA SER A 363 -32.63 3.88 -37.78
C SER A 363 -32.36 3.26 -36.41
N SER A 364 -32.42 1.92 -36.28
CA SER A 364 -32.13 1.21 -35.03
C SER A 364 -30.62 1.04 -34.82
N GLU A 365 -29.88 0.65 -35.86
CA GLU A 365 -28.42 0.51 -35.83
C GLU A 365 -27.73 1.86 -35.60
N SER A 366 -28.27 2.93 -36.19
CA SER A 366 -27.76 4.30 -36.03
C SER A 366 -27.71 4.73 -34.56
N LYS A 367 -28.70 4.34 -33.74
CA LYS A 367 -28.71 4.65 -32.29
C LYS A 367 -27.60 3.95 -31.52
N GLN A 368 -27.25 2.71 -31.88
CA GLN A 368 -26.16 1.98 -31.23
C GLN A 368 -24.81 2.55 -31.66
N ILE A 369 -24.62 2.79 -32.96
CA ILE A 369 -23.42 3.42 -33.52
C ILE A 369 -23.18 4.80 -32.89
N ASP A 370 -24.24 5.59 -32.66
CA ASP A 370 -24.13 6.88 -31.97
C ASP A 370 -23.60 6.76 -30.54
N LYS A 371 -24.06 5.76 -29.79
CA LYS A 371 -23.54 5.51 -28.44
C LYS A 371 -22.06 5.09 -28.49
N ASP A 372 -21.70 4.24 -29.44
CA ASP A 372 -20.32 3.75 -29.60
C ASP A 372 -19.38 4.89 -30.00
N ILE A 373 -19.80 5.76 -30.93
CA ILE A 373 -19.07 6.99 -31.30
C ILE A 373 -18.85 7.88 -30.08
N LEU A 374 -19.90 8.18 -29.31
CA LEU A 374 -19.80 9.05 -28.14
C LEU A 374 -18.90 8.46 -27.06
N ASN A 375 -18.93 7.15 -26.84
CA ASN A 375 -18.07 6.48 -25.89
C ASN A 375 -16.61 6.49 -26.36
N LEU A 376 -16.35 6.14 -27.63
CA LEU A 376 -15.01 6.12 -28.20
C LEU A 376 -14.37 7.51 -28.22
N GLN A 377 -15.14 8.56 -28.53
CA GLN A 377 -14.66 9.95 -28.45
C GLN A 377 -14.19 10.31 -27.03
N LYS A 378 -14.89 9.86 -25.98
CA LYS A 378 -14.46 10.10 -24.59
C LYS A 378 -13.14 9.42 -24.27
N TYR A 379 -12.94 8.18 -24.73
CA TYR A 379 -11.68 7.46 -24.55
C TYR A 379 -10.54 8.10 -25.33
N ILE A 380 -10.78 8.54 -26.57
CA ILE A 380 -9.79 9.24 -27.39
C ILE A 380 -9.36 10.53 -26.70
N LEU A 381 -10.29 11.37 -26.26
CA LEU A 381 -9.97 12.63 -25.57
C LEU A 381 -9.15 12.40 -24.30
N GLU A 382 -9.49 11.37 -23.53
CA GLU A 382 -8.73 11.00 -22.32
C GLU A 382 -7.32 10.48 -22.66
N LEU A 383 -7.18 9.67 -23.70
CA LEU A 383 -5.88 9.15 -24.14
C LEU A 383 -5.00 10.26 -24.74
N GLU A 384 -5.58 11.21 -25.48
CA GLU A 384 -4.86 12.40 -25.98
C GLU A 384 -4.32 13.26 -24.84
N ASP A 385 -5.13 13.51 -23.81
CA ASP A 385 -4.68 14.24 -22.62
C ASP A 385 -3.58 13.49 -21.87
N PHE A 386 -3.69 12.17 -21.77
CA PHE A 386 -2.67 11.32 -21.14
C PHE A 386 -1.36 11.33 -21.93
N VAL A 387 -1.40 11.19 -23.26
CA VAL A 387 -0.24 11.29 -24.16
C VAL A 387 0.42 12.66 -24.03
N ASN A 388 -0.35 13.74 -24.14
CA ASN A 388 0.18 15.10 -24.04
C ASN A 388 0.84 15.37 -22.68
N THR A 389 0.22 14.93 -21.58
CA THR A 389 0.80 15.08 -20.24
C THR A 389 2.14 14.37 -20.13
N LEU A 390 2.23 13.14 -20.64
CA LEU A 390 3.45 12.34 -20.63
C LEU A 390 4.53 12.94 -21.55
N GLU A 391 4.16 13.47 -22.72
CA GLU A 391 5.07 14.22 -23.60
C GLU A 391 5.62 15.49 -22.93
N VAL A 392 4.79 16.27 -22.25
CA VAL A 392 5.21 17.48 -21.51
C VAL A 392 6.23 17.11 -20.43
N ILE A 393 5.98 16.06 -19.65
CA ILE A 393 6.91 15.54 -18.64
C ILE A 393 8.23 15.08 -19.28
N ASN A 394 8.14 14.35 -20.39
CA ASN A 394 9.29 13.77 -21.09
C ASN A 394 10.15 14.81 -21.82
N THR A 395 9.64 16.02 -22.08
CA THR A 395 10.37 17.03 -22.85
C THR A 395 10.76 18.25 -22.02
N THR A 396 9.83 18.81 -21.26
CA THR A 396 10.01 20.11 -20.61
C THR A 396 9.87 20.08 -19.09
N GLY A 397 9.27 19.03 -18.53
CA GLY A 397 8.78 19.01 -17.17
C GLY A 397 7.41 19.68 -17.05
N ILE A 398 6.67 19.32 -15.99
CA ILE A 398 5.36 19.92 -15.70
C ILE A 398 5.50 21.36 -15.24
N ASP A 399 4.46 22.17 -15.42
CA ASP A 399 4.48 23.60 -15.07
C ASP A 399 5.66 24.37 -15.69
N SER A 400 6.06 24.01 -16.91
CA SER A 400 7.29 24.51 -17.58
C SER A 400 7.45 26.04 -17.66
N ASN A 401 6.37 26.81 -17.46
CA ASN A 401 6.42 28.28 -17.37
C ASN A 401 6.89 28.81 -16.00
N GLN A 402 6.83 27.98 -14.95
CA GLN A 402 7.28 28.29 -13.59
C GLN A 402 8.68 27.74 -13.30
N LEU A 403 9.21 26.86 -14.17
CA LEU A 403 10.53 26.26 -14.02
C LEU A 403 11.64 27.21 -14.51
N GLU A 404 12.83 27.13 -13.92
CA GLU A 404 14.00 27.87 -14.41
C GLU A 404 14.66 27.18 -15.61
N ALA A 405 14.52 25.85 -15.70
CA ALA A 405 15.02 25.04 -16.80
C ALA A 405 13.94 24.09 -17.33
N LYS A 406 13.77 24.05 -18.65
CA LYS A 406 12.87 23.12 -19.34
C LYS A 406 13.64 21.88 -19.72
N VAL A 407 13.43 20.79 -18.99
CA VAL A 407 14.24 19.58 -19.07
C VAL A 407 13.37 18.34 -18.88
N SER A 408 13.76 17.26 -19.54
CA SER A 408 13.08 15.96 -19.42
C SER A 408 13.13 15.43 -17.98
N TYR A 409 12.04 14.84 -17.52
CA TYR A 409 12.03 14.08 -16.29
C TYR A 409 12.87 12.79 -16.43
N TYR A 410 13.71 12.53 -15.44
CA TYR A 410 14.20 11.18 -15.16
C TYR A 410 14.16 10.91 -13.67
N MET A 411 14.06 9.62 -13.34
CA MET A 411 14.05 9.15 -11.97
C MET A 411 15.47 9.09 -11.39
N ASP A 412 15.64 9.64 -10.20
CA ASP A 412 16.87 9.59 -9.43
C ASP A 412 16.61 8.93 -8.09
N LEU A 413 17.11 7.71 -7.88
CA LEU A 413 16.77 6.94 -6.68
C LEU A 413 17.27 7.61 -5.37
N ASP A 414 18.28 8.48 -5.44
CA ASP A 414 18.83 9.20 -4.28
C ASP A 414 17.87 10.28 -3.74
N ASP A 415 16.99 10.82 -4.60
CA ASP A 415 15.94 11.78 -4.19
C ASP A 415 14.83 11.11 -3.36
N GLY A 416 14.77 9.78 -3.38
CA GLY A 416 13.75 9.00 -2.72
C GLY A 416 12.37 9.10 -3.40
N VAL A 417 11.51 8.16 -3.01
CA VAL A 417 10.23 7.89 -3.71
C VAL A 417 9.31 9.11 -3.79
N MET A 418 9.24 9.89 -2.70
CA MET A 418 8.28 11.00 -2.57
C MET A 418 8.64 12.21 -3.43
N VAL A 419 9.94 12.49 -3.59
CA VAL A 419 10.39 13.62 -4.41
C VAL A 419 10.27 13.24 -5.89
N ASN A 420 10.71 12.04 -6.27
CA ASN A 420 10.55 11.55 -7.65
C ASN A 420 9.08 11.55 -8.10
N SER A 421 8.16 11.07 -7.26
CA SER A 421 6.75 11.04 -7.61
C SER A 421 6.14 12.43 -7.82
N SER A 422 6.71 13.47 -7.21
CA SER A 422 6.16 14.82 -7.25
C SER A 422 6.12 15.39 -8.67
N ALA A 423 7.19 15.27 -9.46
CA ALA A 423 7.22 15.74 -10.85
C ALA A 423 6.36 14.88 -11.80
N LEU A 424 5.84 13.75 -11.31
CA LEU A 424 4.90 12.88 -12.02
C LEU A 424 3.46 13.07 -11.56
N HIS A 425 3.19 14.01 -10.64
CA HIS A 425 1.90 14.08 -9.96
C HIS A 425 0.68 14.13 -10.90
N PRO A 426 0.68 14.77 -12.09
CA PRO A 426 -0.51 14.77 -12.95
C PRO A 426 -0.92 13.36 -13.40
N LEU A 427 0.05 12.47 -13.58
CA LEU A 427 -0.17 11.07 -13.95
C LEU A 427 -0.50 10.19 -12.74
N LEU A 428 -0.10 10.60 -11.54
CA LEU A 428 -0.29 9.82 -10.32
C LEU A 428 -1.55 10.22 -9.53
N GLU A 429 -2.00 11.48 -9.64
CA GLU A 429 -3.12 12.06 -8.89
C GLU A 429 -4.43 11.25 -8.93
N PRO A 430 -4.78 10.56 -10.05
CA PRO A 430 -5.96 9.68 -10.07
C PRO A 430 -5.93 8.54 -9.06
N GLN A 431 -4.74 8.11 -8.61
CA GLN A 431 -4.54 7.03 -7.64
C GLN A 431 -3.77 7.47 -6.38
N TRP A 432 -3.04 8.58 -6.43
CA TRP A 432 -2.15 9.05 -5.39
C TRP A 432 -2.05 10.58 -5.34
N LYS A 433 -2.71 11.21 -4.38
CA LYS A 433 -2.79 12.70 -4.29
C LYS A 433 -1.56 13.36 -3.66
N LYS A 434 -0.89 12.68 -2.74
CA LYS A 434 0.22 13.22 -1.94
C LYS A 434 1.41 13.80 -2.74
N PRO A 435 1.81 13.24 -3.90
CA PRO A 435 2.92 13.79 -4.68
C PRO A 435 2.72 15.25 -5.10
N LYS A 436 1.47 15.68 -5.33
CA LYS A 436 1.15 17.07 -5.71
C LYS A 436 1.53 18.08 -4.64
N GLU A 437 1.27 17.75 -3.38
CA GLU A 437 1.62 18.62 -2.25
C GLU A 437 3.14 18.85 -2.15
N ILE A 438 3.93 17.85 -2.54
CA ILE A 438 5.39 17.93 -2.56
C ILE A 438 5.85 18.76 -3.76
N TRP A 439 5.22 18.58 -4.92
CA TRP A 439 5.52 19.37 -6.10
C TRP A 439 5.24 20.85 -5.87
N ASP A 440 4.09 21.19 -5.27
CA ASP A 440 3.74 22.57 -4.92
C ASP A 440 4.79 23.20 -3.99
N ALA A 441 5.33 22.41 -3.05
CA ALA A 441 6.39 22.86 -2.15
C ALA A 441 7.74 23.05 -2.87
N ILE A 442 8.05 22.25 -3.89
CA ILE A 442 9.23 22.42 -4.75
C ILE A 442 9.09 23.66 -5.65
N LEU A 443 7.91 23.86 -6.25
CA LEU A 443 7.62 25.02 -7.10
C LEU A 443 7.69 26.33 -6.32
N LYS A 444 7.04 26.38 -5.16
CA LYS A 444 6.88 27.57 -4.31
C LYS A 444 7.37 27.27 -2.90
N PRO A 445 8.69 27.26 -2.68
CA PRO A 445 9.26 26.90 -1.39
C PRO A 445 8.79 27.85 -0.29
N SER A 446 8.28 27.29 0.80
CA SER A 446 7.88 28.04 1.99
C SER A 446 8.49 27.42 3.25
N GLY A 447 9.16 28.26 4.06
CA GLY A 447 9.85 27.81 5.26
C GLY A 447 10.96 26.80 4.96
N LYS A 448 10.99 25.69 5.71
CA LYS A 448 12.02 24.65 5.64
C LYS A 448 11.70 23.49 4.69
N LYS A 449 10.56 23.54 3.97
CA LYS A 449 10.10 22.46 3.07
C LYS A 449 10.29 22.86 1.61
N ASP A 450 11.52 23.16 1.22
CA ASP A 450 11.87 23.56 -0.15
C ASP A 450 12.39 22.41 -1.02
N TYR A 451 12.83 21.31 -0.39
CA TYR A 451 13.40 20.12 -1.05
C TYR A 451 14.59 20.43 -1.94
N ASP A 452 15.28 21.55 -1.71
CA ASP A 452 16.41 21.98 -2.53
C ASP A 452 17.66 21.10 -2.32
N TRP A 453 17.61 20.12 -1.41
CA TRP A 453 18.61 19.05 -1.30
C TRP A 453 18.50 18.02 -2.43
N SER A 454 17.36 17.96 -3.12
CA SER A 454 17.09 16.94 -4.14
C SER A 454 17.63 17.34 -5.51
N HIS A 455 18.16 16.36 -6.23
CA HIS A 455 18.62 16.44 -7.61
C HIS A 455 17.50 16.88 -8.57
N LEU A 456 16.26 16.49 -8.31
CA LEU A 456 15.07 16.95 -9.02
C LEU A 456 14.85 18.46 -8.86
N ALA A 457 15.01 19.01 -7.65
CA ALA A 457 14.94 20.46 -7.46
C ALA A 457 16.08 21.17 -8.19
N MET A 458 17.32 20.67 -8.11
CA MET A 458 18.47 21.23 -8.85
C MET A 458 18.24 21.21 -10.36
N ARG A 459 17.61 20.15 -10.89
CA ARG A 459 17.34 19.98 -12.31
C ARG A 459 16.38 21.05 -12.85
N TYR A 460 15.32 21.34 -12.12
CA TYR A 460 14.28 22.28 -12.55
C TYR A 460 14.51 23.74 -12.10
N PHE A 461 15.25 23.93 -11.00
CA PHE A 461 15.57 25.22 -10.39
C PHE A 461 17.08 25.41 -10.15
N PRO A 462 17.95 25.25 -11.17
CA PRO A 462 19.40 25.24 -10.97
C PRO A 462 19.93 26.55 -10.39
N LYS A 463 19.37 27.72 -10.75
CA LYS A 463 19.86 29.01 -10.22
C LYS A 463 19.51 29.15 -8.75
N ARG A 464 18.27 28.82 -8.37
CA ARG A 464 17.81 28.84 -6.98
C ARG A 464 18.65 27.91 -6.11
N VAL A 465 18.80 26.65 -6.52
CA VAL A 465 19.50 25.64 -5.73
C VAL A 465 20.99 25.96 -5.65
N LEU A 466 21.63 26.34 -6.75
CA LEU A 466 23.05 26.71 -6.75
C LEU A 466 23.34 27.94 -5.86
N ALA A 467 22.43 28.91 -5.80
CA ALA A 467 22.55 30.03 -4.88
C ALA A 467 22.55 29.58 -3.42
N LYS A 468 21.75 28.55 -3.07
CA LYS A 468 21.73 27.96 -1.73
C LYS A 468 22.97 27.11 -1.45
N CYS A 469 23.49 26.36 -2.42
CA CYS A 469 24.74 25.61 -2.26
C CYS A 469 25.91 26.51 -1.87
N LYS A 470 25.95 27.77 -2.35
CA LYS A 470 26.98 28.74 -1.94
C LYS A 470 26.89 29.16 -0.48
N VAL A 471 25.73 29.03 0.16
CA VAL A 471 25.48 29.44 1.54
C VAL A 471 25.50 28.26 2.49
N ASP A 472 24.94 27.12 2.07
CA ASP A 472 24.80 25.92 2.88
C ASP A 472 25.79 24.82 2.42
N PRO A 473 26.79 24.48 3.26
CA PRO A 473 27.72 23.38 3.02
C PRO A 473 27.06 22.03 2.69
N SER A 474 25.96 21.70 3.37
CA SER A 474 25.31 20.39 3.22
C SER A 474 24.62 20.26 1.86
N LEU A 475 24.01 21.34 1.37
CA LEU A 475 23.47 21.40 0.01
C LEU A 475 24.57 21.35 -1.03
N ALA A 476 25.72 21.99 -0.79
CA ALA A 476 26.87 21.89 -1.69
C ALA A 476 27.34 20.44 -1.82
N VAL A 477 27.41 19.69 -0.71
CA VAL A 477 27.74 18.26 -0.73
C VAL A 477 26.70 17.45 -1.51
N ALA A 478 25.41 17.70 -1.26
CA ALA A 478 24.32 16.97 -1.91
C ALA A 478 24.33 17.12 -3.45
N HIS A 479 24.80 18.25 -3.97
CA HIS A 479 24.83 18.56 -5.41
C HIS A 479 26.21 18.44 -6.05
N SER A 480 27.23 17.99 -5.32
CA SER A 480 28.53 17.64 -5.88
C SER A 480 28.40 16.43 -6.82
N ASP A 481 29.18 16.41 -7.90
CA ASP A 481 29.20 15.33 -8.91
C ASP A 481 27.85 15.02 -9.59
N TYR A 482 26.92 15.98 -9.63
CA TYR A 482 25.61 15.80 -10.25
C TYR A 482 25.38 16.70 -11.48
N GLY A 483 24.75 16.15 -12.52
CA GLY A 483 24.30 16.91 -13.70
C GLY A 483 25.43 17.67 -14.41
N GLU A 484 25.25 18.99 -14.59
CA GLU A 484 26.28 19.90 -15.16
C GLU A 484 27.51 20.07 -14.24
N HIS A 485 27.44 19.60 -13.00
CA HIS A 485 28.52 19.62 -12.01
C HIS A 485 29.23 18.27 -11.87
N LYS A 486 29.00 17.33 -12.79
CA LYS A 486 29.71 16.05 -12.79
C LYS A 486 31.23 16.26 -12.81
N GLY A 487 31.94 15.58 -11.92
CA GLY A 487 33.38 15.73 -11.68
C GLY A 487 33.79 16.94 -10.85
N ARG A 488 32.83 17.74 -10.34
CA ARG A 488 33.09 18.89 -9.47
C ARG A 488 32.68 18.61 -8.04
N ASP A 489 33.43 19.18 -7.11
CA ASP A 489 33.13 19.17 -5.68
C ASP A 489 32.71 20.57 -5.25
N LEU A 490 31.40 20.83 -5.28
CA LEU A 490 30.83 22.13 -4.94
C LEU A 490 31.08 22.51 -3.48
N PHE A 491 31.23 21.53 -2.59
CA PHE A 491 31.57 21.78 -1.20
C PHE A 491 32.99 22.32 -1.05
N LYS A 492 33.97 21.73 -1.76
CA LYS A 492 35.34 22.28 -1.82
C LYS A 492 35.38 23.66 -2.47
N GLU A 493 34.63 23.85 -3.55
CA GLU A 493 34.63 25.09 -4.31
C GLU A 493 34.00 26.26 -3.54
N PHE A 494 32.83 26.05 -2.93
CA PHE A 494 32.09 27.14 -2.26
C PHE A 494 32.45 27.28 -0.77
N HIS A 495 32.86 26.20 -0.10
CA HIS A 495 33.08 26.16 1.34
C HIS A 495 34.48 25.64 1.70
N SER A 496 35.51 26.16 1.04
CA SER A 496 36.90 25.69 1.17
C SER A 496 37.42 25.57 2.60
N GLU A 497 37.09 26.51 3.50
CA GLU A 497 37.49 26.43 4.92
C GLU A 497 36.79 25.29 5.67
N ALA A 498 35.49 25.09 5.43
CA ALA A 498 34.73 24.03 6.05
C ALA A 498 35.19 22.65 5.54
N SER A 499 35.50 22.56 4.24
CA SER A 499 36.06 21.34 3.65
C SER A 499 37.40 20.95 4.27
N LYS A 500 38.34 21.91 4.41
CA LYS A 500 39.63 21.65 5.07
C LYS A 500 39.46 21.14 6.49
N LYS A 501 38.58 21.75 7.29
CA LYS A 501 38.27 21.30 8.66
C LYS A 501 37.68 19.89 8.69
N TRP A 502 36.84 19.53 7.72
CA TRP A 502 36.25 18.20 7.62
C TRP A 502 37.30 17.15 7.24
N GLU A 503 38.17 17.45 6.28
CA GLU A 503 39.30 16.59 5.90
C GLU A 503 40.27 16.40 7.07
N GLU A 504 40.68 17.47 7.75
CA GLU A 504 41.54 17.39 8.95
C GLU A 504 40.93 16.54 10.08
N ARG A 505 39.60 16.55 10.22
CA ARG A 505 38.90 15.72 11.20
C ARG A 505 38.90 14.25 10.81
N ASN A 506 38.77 13.95 9.52
CA ASN A 506 38.66 12.58 9.00
C ASN A 506 40.01 11.95 8.64
N SER A 507 41.06 12.74 8.45
CA SER A 507 42.45 12.28 8.27
C SER A 507 43.14 11.93 9.58
N LYS A 508 42.55 12.27 10.73
CA LYS A 508 43.00 11.76 12.03
C LYS A 508 42.52 10.31 12.14
N GLU A 509 43.46 9.36 12.07
CA GLU A 509 43.20 7.94 12.31
C GLU A 509 42.31 7.74 13.55
N PRO A 510 41.39 6.75 13.55
CA PRO A 510 40.69 6.39 14.76
C PRO A 510 41.74 6.05 15.81
N LYS A 511 41.76 6.79 16.94
CA LYS A 511 42.49 6.34 18.12
C LYS A 511 42.03 4.91 18.40
N VAL A 512 42.94 3.96 18.24
CA VAL A 512 42.78 2.58 18.69
C VAL A 512 42.21 2.67 20.11
N LYS A 513 40.94 2.30 20.27
CA LYS A 513 40.47 1.93 21.60
C LYS A 513 41.25 0.68 21.94
N GLU A 514 42.23 0.81 22.84
CA GLU A 514 42.79 -0.35 23.51
C GLU A 514 41.63 -1.21 23.99
N GLU A 515 41.59 -2.45 23.51
CA GLU A 515 40.81 -3.52 24.11
C GLU A 515 41.30 -3.70 25.55
N SER A 516 40.72 -2.94 26.48
CA SER A 516 40.76 -3.33 27.88
C SER A 516 39.83 -4.53 28.03
N ALA A 517 40.45 -5.69 28.12
CA ALA A 517 39.87 -7.00 28.38
C ALA A 517 38.60 -6.92 29.23
N LEU A 518 37.53 -7.57 28.76
CA LEU A 518 36.41 -8.01 29.57
C LEU A 518 36.93 -8.93 30.69
N PRO A 519 36.73 -8.60 31.98
CA PRO A 519 36.89 -9.57 33.06
C PRO A 519 35.51 -10.08 33.48
N GLY A 520 35.30 -11.38 33.32
CA GLY A 520 34.46 -12.17 34.23
C GLY A 520 32.98 -12.35 33.86
N MET A 521 32.69 -13.35 33.03
CA MET A 521 31.56 -14.23 33.33
C MET A 521 31.99 -15.12 34.50
N GLU A 522 31.49 -14.86 35.71
CA GLU A 522 31.35 -15.89 36.74
C GLU A 522 30.00 -15.74 37.46
N SER A 523 29.21 -16.82 37.32
CA SER A 523 28.16 -17.36 38.18
C SER A 523 27.48 -16.49 39.25
N LEU A 524 26.15 -16.50 39.16
CA LEU A 524 25.20 -16.38 40.27
C LEU A 524 25.64 -17.18 41.51
N SER A 525 25.79 -16.51 42.65
CA SER A 525 25.38 -17.05 43.95
C SER A 525 25.06 -15.93 44.94
N ASP A 526 24.07 -16.20 45.77
CA ASP A 526 23.46 -15.33 46.76
C ASP A 526 24.45 -14.64 47.71
N THR A 527 24.17 -13.39 48.08
CA THR A 527 23.92 -13.01 49.48
C THR A 527 23.51 -11.54 49.62
N ALA A 528 22.46 -11.34 50.40
CA ALA A 528 21.91 -10.06 50.78
C ALA A 528 22.89 -9.21 51.60
N THR A 529 22.92 -7.89 51.38
CA THR A 529 22.91 -6.91 52.49
C THR A 529 22.54 -5.49 52.06
N LYS A 530 21.80 -4.86 52.97
CA LYS A 530 21.05 -3.60 52.96
C LYS A 530 21.83 -2.28 52.77
N LYS A 531 21.08 -1.28 52.24
CA LYS A 531 21.03 0.20 52.53
C LYS A 531 22.01 1.13 51.77
N PRO A 532 21.75 2.47 51.70
CA PRO A 532 20.47 3.19 51.50
C PRO A 532 20.55 4.44 50.57
N GLY A 533 19.41 4.86 50.01
CA GLY A 533 18.95 6.26 49.98
C GLY A 533 19.61 7.27 49.01
N ALA A 534 19.07 7.41 47.81
CA ALA A 534 19.27 8.60 46.97
C ALA A 534 18.14 9.62 47.20
N LYS A 535 18.50 10.77 47.80
CA LYS A 535 17.64 11.95 47.96
C LYS A 535 17.37 12.65 46.62
N LYS A 536 16.10 12.95 46.38
CA LYS A 536 15.62 14.04 45.49
C LYS A 536 16.23 15.39 45.90
N LYS A 537 16.65 16.21 44.94
CA LYS A 537 15.99 17.50 44.54
C LYS A 537 16.91 18.43 43.72
N LYS A 538 16.34 18.88 42.59
CA LYS A 538 16.24 20.24 42.03
C LYS A 538 17.49 21.14 42.02
N LYS A 539 17.83 21.60 40.81
CA LYS A 539 17.42 22.92 40.32
C LYS A 539 17.18 22.88 38.82
#